data_AF-A0A5A7NYN4-F1
#
_entry.id   AF-A0A5A7NYN4-F1
#
_cell.length_a   1.000
_cell.length_b   1.000
_cell.length_c   1.000
_cell.angle_alpha   90.00
_cell.angle_beta   90.00
_cell.angle_gamma   90.00
#
_symmetry.space_group_name_H-M   'P 1'
#
loop_
_entity.id
_entity.type
_entity.pdbx_description
1 polymer ?
#
loop_
_entity_poly.entity_id
_entity_poly.type
_entity_poly.pdbx_seq_one_letter_code
_entity_poly.pdbx_strand_id
1 'polypeptide(L)'
;MDHMSIEIVNDDNLLSSIKQKMVCAPPSHSVYRVPNHLCKEHEEYYYPSLVSIGPFHRGRESLKATEDQKWQYFNTLLYREPNTEQTLDDCIKAVRNAEQKAREFYGEKITMSSNEFVEMLLLDGCFIIELFLEFYFENLRRRDDPFYSSQDLIQRLRCDLILFENQLPFFVVDQIFRLVPIPKHFRVPSLFVLASRFFEKLIPGDRAEFDNNDEFAPRTYHLLDLIRQHYLPTIVEAKVLSSGGEAKVPQATQLSAIGIRVERAISESPTNISFFKRKLEIPSLEINVYTEFLFRNLVAMEICDPHCTKHFTSYVVIMKRLVRSRRDVRLLHEKEILVGVHEKEGKIVHFFQRLVNVDLNEKDFHCKGTCELISEYQKRGEGGVCWKNVRQVYHTSHLGIVGLSLVVLFLVVLFTGGLMVAIYFLSH
;
A
#
# COMPACT_ATOMS: atom_id res chain seq x y z
N MET A 1 -67.72 22.35 15.93
CA MET A 1 -66.48 23.10 16.20
C MET A 1 -65.90 22.58 17.49
N ASP A 2 -64.77 21.90 17.60
CA ASP A 2 -63.88 21.20 16.67
C ASP A 2 -63.13 20.24 17.60
N HIS A 3 -63.12 18.93 17.30
CA HIS A 3 -62.19 18.03 17.96
C HIS A 3 -60.89 18.04 17.15
N MET A 4 -59.95 18.91 17.51
CA MET A 4 -58.57 18.81 17.06
C MET A 4 -57.92 17.61 17.74
N SER A 5 -57.80 16.52 16.99
CA SER A 5 -56.87 15.42 17.27
C SER A 5 -55.45 15.96 17.10
N ILE A 6 -54.74 16.13 18.22
CA ILE A 6 -53.31 16.38 18.24
C ILE A 6 -52.63 15.04 17.90
N GLU A 7 -52.11 14.92 16.68
CA GLU A 7 -51.17 13.87 16.32
C GLU A 7 -49.92 14.02 17.19
N ILE A 8 -49.75 13.09 18.13
CA ILE A 8 -48.49 12.91 18.83
C ILE A 8 -47.53 12.27 17.82
N VAL A 9 -46.69 13.10 17.22
CA VAL A 9 -45.60 12.66 16.34
C VAL A 9 -44.65 11.79 17.17
N ASN A 10 -44.48 10.55 16.72
CA ASN A 10 -43.76 9.47 17.39
C ASN A 10 -42.24 9.70 17.36
N ASP A 11 -41.72 10.48 18.30
CA ASP A 11 -40.29 10.80 18.46
C ASP A 11 -39.43 9.57 18.88
N ASP A 12 -40.05 8.53 19.46
CA ASP A 12 -39.36 7.30 19.88
C ASP A 12 -38.87 6.47 18.69
N ASN A 13 -39.53 6.57 17.54
CA ASN A 13 -39.13 5.88 16.31
C ASN A 13 -37.88 6.52 15.69
N LEU A 14 -37.76 7.86 15.75
CA LEU A 14 -36.58 8.55 15.25
C LEU A 14 -35.37 8.29 16.17
N LEU A 15 -35.56 8.33 17.49
CA LEU A 15 -34.49 8.06 18.45
C LEU A 15 -33.98 6.62 18.35
N SER A 16 -34.87 5.63 18.21
CA SER A 16 -34.49 4.23 18.02
C SER A 16 -33.81 4.00 16.67
N SER A 17 -34.30 4.62 15.59
CA SER A 17 -33.64 4.60 14.27
C SER A 17 -32.24 5.24 14.31
N ILE A 18 -32.07 6.37 15.00
CA ILE A 18 -30.78 7.05 15.16
C ILE A 18 -29.84 6.20 16.03
N LYS A 19 -30.30 5.66 17.15
CA LYS A 19 -29.51 4.75 18.00
C LYS A 19 -29.06 3.50 17.24
N GLN A 20 -29.95 2.92 16.44
CA GLN A 20 -29.62 1.79 15.57
C GLN A 20 -28.57 2.19 14.53
N LYS A 21 -28.71 3.36 13.88
CA LYS A 21 -27.70 3.88 12.94
C LYS A 21 -26.36 4.20 13.61
N MET A 22 -26.35 4.62 14.88
CA MET A 22 -25.13 4.87 15.65
C MET A 22 -24.44 3.57 16.09
N VAL A 23 -25.20 2.52 16.39
CA VAL A 23 -24.67 1.18 16.72
C VAL A 23 -24.23 0.43 15.46
N CYS A 24 -24.88 0.67 14.32
CA CYS A 24 -24.55 0.08 13.01
C CYS A 24 -23.52 0.89 12.21
N ALA A 25 -22.69 1.71 12.86
CA ALA A 25 -21.53 2.29 12.19
C ALA A 25 -20.67 1.13 11.66
N PRO A 26 -20.32 1.11 10.37
CA PRO A 26 -19.57 0.00 9.79
C PRO A 26 -18.26 -0.19 10.56
N PRO A 27 -17.85 -1.43 10.86
CA PRO A 27 -16.61 -1.71 11.54
C PRO A 27 -15.42 -1.14 10.74
N SER A 28 -14.35 -0.82 11.46
CA SER A 28 -13.05 -0.52 10.85
C SER A 28 -12.68 -1.61 9.84
N HIS A 29 -12.13 -1.20 8.70
CA HIS A 29 -11.71 -2.04 7.57
C HIS A 29 -12.87 -2.73 6.82
N SER A 30 -14.02 -2.06 6.75
CA SER A 30 -15.12 -2.47 5.88
C SER A 30 -14.79 -2.25 4.40
N VAL A 31 -15.43 -3.04 3.54
CA VAL A 31 -15.36 -2.95 2.08
C VAL A 31 -16.37 -1.91 1.60
N TYR A 32 -15.89 -0.89 0.87
CA TYR A 32 -16.71 0.20 0.33
C TYR A 32 -16.59 0.25 -1.18
N ARG A 33 -17.60 0.83 -1.86
CA ARG A 33 -17.41 1.26 -3.24
C ARG A 33 -16.39 2.38 -3.31
N VAL A 34 -15.53 2.29 -4.31
CA VAL A 34 -14.52 3.30 -4.62
C VAL A 34 -15.26 4.52 -5.16
N PRO A 35 -15.08 5.71 -4.56
CA PRO A 35 -15.69 6.94 -5.03
C PRO A 35 -15.36 7.24 -6.50
N ASN A 36 -16.36 7.70 -7.26
CA ASN A 36 -16.22 7.99 -8.69
C ASN A 36 -15.03 8.90 -9.04
N HIS A 37 -14.69 9.87 -8.17
CA HIS A 37 -13.57 10.78 -8.41
C HIS A 37 -12.20 10.07 -8.37
N LEU A 38 -12.09 8.88 -7.74
CA LEU A 38 -10.88 8.07 -7.71
C LEU A 38 -10.77 7.16 -8.94
N CYS A 39 -11.89 6.67 -9.48
CA CYS A 39 -11.90 5.65 -10.52
C CYS A 39 -12.23 6.15 -11.94
N LYS A 40 -12.94 7.27 -12.11
CA LYS A 40 -13.53 7.69 -13.42
C LYS A 40 -12.54 7.76 -14.59
N GLU A 41 -11.29 8.14 -14.37
CA GLU A 41 -10.29 8.25 -15.44
C GLU A 41 -9.55 6.94 -15.71
N HIS A 42 -9.66 5.97 -14.80
CA HIS A 42 -8.81 4.79 -14.65
C HIS A 42 -9.61 3.56 -14.16
N GLU A 43 -10.80 3.37 -14.71
CA GLU A 43 -11.75 2.33 -14.30
C GLU A 43 -11.17 0.92 -14.40
N GLU A 44 -10.23 0.70 -15.33
CA GLU A 44 -9.56 -0.57 -15.55
C GLU A 44 -8.81 -1.10 -14.32
N TYR A 45 -8.51 -0.25 -13.33
CA TYR A 45 -7.81 -0.62 -12.10
C TYR A 45 -8.73 -0.92 -10.92
N TYR A 46 -10.04 -0.74 -11.06
CA TYR A 46 -11.01 -0.85 -9.97
C TYR A 46 -12.12 -1.87 -10.24
N TYR A 47 -12.22 -2.39 -11.46
CA TYR A 47 -13.23 -3.37 -11.83
C TYR A 47 -12.61 -4.72 -12.21
N PRO A 48 -13.16 -5.85 -11.70
CA PRO A 48 -12.64 -7.18 -12.00
C PRO A 48 -12.82 -7.52 -13.48
N SER A 49 -11.82 -8.18 -14.04
CA SER A 49 -11.76 -8.54 -15.46
C SER A 49 -11.97 -10.03 -15.75
N LEU A 50 -11.85 -10.87 -14.72
CA LEU A 50 -11.98 -12.31 -14.74
C LEU A 50 -13.04 -12.78 -13.75
N VAL A 51 -12.87 -12.51 -12.45
CA VAL A 51 -13.68 -13.11 -11.39
C VAL A 51 -14.28 -12.07 -10.43
N SER A 52 -15.59 -12.16 -10.21
CA SER A 52 -16.26 -11.45 -9.12
C SER A 52 -16.15 -12.24 -7.82
N ILE A 53 -15.78 -11.53 -6.75
CA ILE A 53 -15.70 -11.99 -5.37
C ILE A 53 -16.49 -11.01 -4.51
N GLY A 54 -17.43 -11.54 -3.73
CA GLY A 54 -18.28 -10.69 -2.92
C GLY A 54 -19.45 -10.07 -3.71
N PRO A 55 -20.21 -9.17 -3.08
CA PRO A 55 -21.50 -8.72 -3.59
C PRO A 55 -21.42 -7.62 -4.66
N PHE A 56 -20.39 -6.77 -4.69
CA PHE A 56 -20.42 -5.52 -5.47
C PHE A 56 -20.31 -5.67 -6.99
N HIS A 57 -19.73 -6.78 -7.45
CA HIS A 57 -19.56 -7.10 -8.87
C HIS A 57 -20.30 -8.37 -9.30
N ARG A 58 -21.03 -9.02 -8.40
CA ARG A 58 -21.79 -10.25 -8.69
C ARG A 58 -22.83 -10.00 -9.77
N GLY A 59 -22.98 -10.97 -10.67
CA GLY A 59 -24.00 -10.94 -11.74
C GLY A 59 -23.64 -10.08 -12.94
N ARG A 60 -22.43 -9.49 -13.00
CA ARG A 60 -21.96 -8.80 -14.20
C ARG A 60 -21.86 -9.75 -15.37
N GLU A 61 -22.42 -9.34 -16.51
CA GLU A 61 -22.52 -10.19 -17.70
C GLU A 61 -21.14 -10.65 -18.21
N SER A 62 -20.15 -9.77 -18.17
CA SER A 62 -18.77 -10.07 -18.56
C SER A 62 -18.08 -11.15 -17.71
N LEU A 63 -18.61 -11.47 -16.52
CA LEU A 63 -17.98 -12.39 -15.56
C LEU A 63 -18.72 -13.74 -15.44
N LYS A 64 -19.87 -13.90 -16.12
CA LYS A 64 -20.73 -15.10 -16.00
C LYS A 64 -19.99 -16.42 -16.24
N ALA A 65 -19.11 -16.47 -17.24
CA ALA A 65 -18.36 -17.69 -17.56
C ALA A 65 -17.48 -18.17 -16.39
N THR A 66 -17.01 -17.25 -15.54
CA THR A 66 -16.20 -17.63 -14.36
C THR A 66 -17.04 -18.03 -13.15
N GLU A 67 -18.32 -17.64 -13.09
CA GLU A 67 -19.24 -18.15 -12.07
C GLU A 67 -19.41 -19.68 -12.21
N ASP A 68 -19.53 -20.18 -13.44
CA ASP A 68 -19.55 -21.62 -13.72
C ASP A 68 -18.23 -22.30 -13.31
N GLN A 69 -17.09 -21.61 -13.53
CA GLN A 69 -15.79 -22.10 -13.10
C GLN A 69 -15.70 -22.21 -11.57
N LYS A 70 -16.24 -21.25 -10.82
CA LYS A 70 -16.27 -21.29 -9.35
C LYS A 70 -17.00 -22.54 -8.83
N TRP A 71 -18.07 -22.98 -9.48
CA TRP A 71 -18.75 -24.24 -9.14
C TRP A 71 -17.87 -25.47 -9.36
N GLN A 72 -17.00 -25.46 -10.38
CA GLN A 72 -16.03 -26.55 -10.56
C GLN A 72 -15.00 -26.59 -9.44
N TYR A 73 -14.47 -25.42 -9.03
CA TYR A 73 -13.59 -25.30 -7.86
C TYR A 73 -14.27 -25.79 -6.57
N PHE A 74 -15.52 -25.35 -6.35
CA PHE A 74 -16.34 -25.78 -5.22
C PHE A 74 -16.51 -27.31 -5.17
N ASN A 75 -16.88 -27.92 -6.30
CA ASN A 75 -17.02 -29.37 -6.39
C ASN A 75 -15.68 -30.08 -6.16
N THR A 76 -14.60 -29.58 -6.75
CA THR A 76 -13.27 -30.18 -6.60
C THR A 76 -12.82 -30.18 -5.14
N LEU A 77 -13.10 -29.10 -4.41
CA LEU A 77 -12.77 -28.97 -3.00
C LEU A 77 -13.61 -29.89 -2.12
N LEU A 78 -14.94 -29.88 -2.26
CA LEU A 78 -15.84 -30.62 -1.34
C LEU A 78 -15.90 -32.12 -1.61
N TYR A 79 -15.72 -32.58 -2.85
CA TYR A 79 -15.79 -34.00 -3.22
C TYR A 79 -14.45 -34.74 -3.06
N ARG A 80 -13.45 -34.16 -2.37
CA ARG A 80 -12.19 -34.86 -2.05
C ARG A 80 -12.37 -36.03 -1.09
N GLU A 81 -13.37 -35.95 -0.23
CA GLU A 81 -13.67 -36.97 0.79
C GLU A 81 -15.14 -37.42 0.65
N PRO A 82 -15.48 -38.67 1.02
CA PRO A 82 -16.80 -39.24 0.78
C PRO A 82 -17.94 -38.61 1.60
N ASN A 83 -17.65 -37.85 2.65
CA ASN A 83 -18.65 -37.26 3.55
C ASN A 83 -19.17 -35.89 3.06
N THR A 84 -19.27 -35.69 1.75
CA THR A 84 -19.51 -34.39 1.11
C THR A 84 -20.78 -33.69 1.61
N GLU A 85 -21.90 -34.40 1.78
CA GLU A 85 -23.17 -33.79 2.22
C GLU A 85 -23.08 -33.19 3.62
N GLN A 86 -22.42 -33.90 4.56
CA GLN A 86 -22.24 -33.41 5.92
C GLN A 86 -21.32 -32.18 5.93
N THR A 87 -20.21 -32.22 5.20
CA THR A 87 -19.29 -31.08 5.12
C THR A 87 -19.97 -29.85 4.50
N LEU A 88 -20.80 -30.05 3.47
CA LEU A 88 -21.58 -28.98 2.87
C LEU A 88 -22.56 -28.37 3.87
N ASP A 89 -23.32 -29.20 4.59
CA ASP A 89 -24.26 -28.76 5.62
C ASP A 89 -23.55 -27.98 6.74
N ASP A 90 -22.39 -28.46 7.20
CA ASP A 90 -21.57 -27.78 8.21
C ASP A 90 -21.06 -26.42 7.71
N CYS A 91 -20.61 -26.34 6.46
CA CYS A 91 -20.18 -25.08 5.84
C CYS A 91 -21.36 -24.09 5.73
N ILE A 92 -22.52 -24.53 5.25
CA ILE A 92 -23.72 -23.68 5.14
C ILE A 92 -24.13 -23.14 6.51
N LYS A 93 -24.14 -24.00 7.54
CA LYS A 93 -24.45 -23.59 8.92
C LYS A 93 -23.45 -22.56 9.44
N ALA A 94 -22.15 -22.79 9.23
CA ALA A 94 -21.11 -21.87 9.67
C ALA A 94 -21.23 -20.49 9.00
N VAL A 95 -21.38 -20.45 7.68
CA VAL A 95 -21.54 -19.21 6.91
C VAL A 95 -22.85 -18.50 7.27
N ARG A 96 -23.94 -19.25 7.48
CA ARG A 96 -25.23 -18.68 7.91
C ARG A 96 -25.15 -18.04 9.29
N ASN A 97 -24.44 -18.66 10.23
CA ASN A 97 -24.19 -18.07 11.55
C ASN A 97 -23.31 -16.80 11.48
N ALA A 98 -22.44 -16.72 10.47
CA ALA A 98 -21.60 -15.57 10.20
C ALA A 98 -22.27 -14.47 9.37
N GLU A 99 -23.43 -14.73 8.77
CA GLU A 99 -24.06 -13.87 7.76
C GLU A 99 -24.20 -12.42 8.22
N GLN A 100 -24.80 -12.20 9.40
CA GLN A 100 -25.07 -10.85 9.89
C GLN A 100 -23.76 -10.06 10.02
N LYS A 101 -22.75 -10.66 10.66
CA LYS A 101 -21.43 -10.05 10.81
C LYS A 101 -20.76 -9.83 9.46
N ALA A 102 -20.91 -10.75 8.51
CA ALA A 102 -20.34 -10.59 7.17
C ALA A 102 -21.01 -9.45 6.38
N ARG A 103 -22.32 -9.22 6.57
CA ARG A 103 -23.02 -8.07 5.97
C ARG A 103 -22.53 -6.74 6.55
N GLU A 104 -22.23 -6.70 7.85
CA GLU A 104 -21.69 -5.52 8.51
C GLU A 104 -20.31 -5.12 7.97
N PHE A 105 -19.54 -6.03 7.36
CA PHE A 105 -18.25 -5.71 6.72
C PHE A 105 -18.38 -4.94 5.39
N TYR A 106 -19.59 -4.71 4.89
CA TYR A 106 -19.80 -3.90 3.69
C TYR A 106 -20.40 -2.55 4.10
N GLY A 107 -19.78 -1.47 3.64
CA GLY A 107 -20.22 -0.10 3.94
C GLY A 107 -21.59 0.26 3.36
N GLU A 108 -22.07 -0.53 2.40
CA GLU A 108 -23.38 -0.38 1.78
C GLU A 108 -24.29 -1.54 2.16
N LYS A 109 -25.59 -1.25 2.29
CA LYS A 109 -26.60 -2.26 2.57
C LYS A 109 -26.69 -3.26 1.41
N ILE A 110 -26.32 -4.51 1.67
CA ILE A 110 -26.47 -5.61 0.71
C ILE A 110 -27.94 -6.01 0.59
N THR A 111 -28.50 -5.89 -0.63
CA THR A 111 -29.92 -6.17 -0.93
C THR A 111 -30.24 -7.64 -1.19
N MET A 112 -29.22 -8.48 -1.37
CA MET A 112 -29.39 -9.93 -1.59
C MET A 112 -30.14 -10.58 -0.43
N SER A 113 -30.99 -11.57 -0.76
CA SER A 113 -31.63 -12.42 0.25
C SER A 113 -30.60 -13.18 1.08
N SER A 114 -31.02 -13.74 2.22
CA SER A 114 -30.11 -14.51 3.09
C SER A 114 -29.52 -15.72 2.36
N ASN A 115 -30.35 -16.47 1.62
CA ASN A 115 -29.87 -17.63 0.87
C ASN A 115 -28.87 -17.25 -0.22
N GLU A 116 -29.17 -16.22 -1.04
CA GLU A 116 -28.26 -15.79 -2.10
C GLU A 116 -26.93 -15.28 -1.55
N PHE A 117 -26.96 -14.58 -0.41
CA PHE A 117 -25.73 -14.04 0.20
C PHE A 117 -24.88 -15.15 0.82
N VAL A 118 -25.50 -16.11 1.53
CA VAL A 118 -24.79 -17.27 2.08
C VAL A 118 -24.19 -18.14 0.96
N GLU A 119 -24.94 -18.37 -0.13
CA GLU A 119 -24.43 -19.08 -1.30
C GLU A 119 -23.21 -18.36 -1.91
N MET A 120 -23.29 -17.04 -2.08
CA MET A 120 -22.18 -16.23 -2.58
C MET A 120 -20.94 -16.36 -1.69
N LEU A 121 -21.09 -16.16 -0.37
CA LEU A 121 -19.97 -16.25 0.57
C LEU A 121 -19.30 -17.62 0.54
N LEU A 122 -20.11 -18.67 0.47
CA LEU A 122 -19.63 -20.05 0.44
C LEU A 122 -18.90 -20.36 -0.88
N LEU A 123 -19.52 -20.06 -2.01
CA LEU A 123 -18.96 -20.33 -3.34
C LEU A 123 -17.65 -19.56 -3.56
N ASP A 124 -17.66 -18.27 -3.28
CA ASP A 124 -16.50 -17.40 -3.47
C ASP A 124 -15.37 -17.75 -2.46
N GLY A 125 -15.73 -18.10 -1.22
CA GLY A 125 -14.77 -18.56 -0.21
C GLY A 125 -14.10 -19.87 -0.59
N CYS A 126 -14.87 -20.87 -1.03
CA CYS A 126 -14.33 -22.14 -1.54
C CYS A 126 -13.46 -21.95 -2.78
N PHE A 127 -13.85 -21.07 -3.70
CA PHE A 127 -13.02 -20.73 -4.86
C PHE A 127 -11.64 -20.19 -4.43
N ILE A 128 -11.60 -19.23 -3.51
CA ILE A 128 -10.35 -18.65 -3.00
C ILE A 128 -9.48 -19.73 -2.34
N ILE A 129 -10.08 -20.55 -1.46
CA ILE A 129 -9.37 -21.62 -0.75
C ILE A 129 -8.75 -22.61 -1.74
N GLU A 130 -9.56 -23.10 -2.68
CA GLU A 130 -9.11 -24.11 -3.63
C GLU A 130 -8.05 -23.54 -4.59
N LEU A 131 -8.20 -22.30 -5.05
CA LEU A 131 -7.18 -21.60 -5.83
C LEU A 131 -5.84 -21.51 -5.08
N PHE A 132 -5.86 -21.19 -3.79
CA PHE A 132 -4.64 -21.11 -3.00
C PHE A 132 -4.01 -22.50 -2.76
N LEU A 133 -4.83 -23.52 -2.53
CA LEU A 133 -4.37 -24.90 -2.39
C LEU A 133 -3.76 -25.43 -3.69
N GLU A 134 -4.42 -25.23 -4.84
CA GLU A 134 -3.88 -25.59 -6.16
C GLU A 134 -2.59 -24.83 -6.49
N PHE A 135 -2.48 -23.55 -6.08
CA PHE A 135 -1.25 -22.80 -6.28
C PHE A 135 -0.10 -23.36 -5.46
N TYR A 136 -0.33 -23.65 -4.18
CA TYR A 136 0.69 -24.14 -3.24
C TYR A 136 1.07 -25.61 -3.49
N PHE A 137 0.09 -26.47 -3.74
CA PHE A 137 0.28 -27.90 -4.00
C PHE A 137 0.02 -28.19 -5.47
N GLU A 138 1.07 -28.22 -6.29
CA GLU A 138 0.94 -28.40 -7.74
C GLU A 138 0.22 -29.69 -8.13
N ASN A 139 0.28 -30.72 -7.29
CA ASN A 139 -0.40 -32.00 -7.49
C ASN A 139 -1.92 -31.95 -7.23
N LEU A 140 -2.44 -30.87 -6.61
CA LEU A 140 -3.88 -30.63 -6.50
C LEU A 140 -4.45 -29.93 -7.73
N ARG A 141 -3.61 -29.33 -8.59
CA ARG A 141 -4.06 -28.61 -9.78
C ARG A 141 -4.82 -29.52 -10.74
N ARG A 142 -6.00 -29.09 -11.15
CA ARG A 142 -6.72 -29.73 -12.25
C ARG A 142 -5.95 -29.56 -13.56
N ARG A 143 -5.83 -30.65 -14.34
CA ARG A 143 -5.08 -30.67 -15.60
C ARG A 143 -5.60 -29.67 -16.64
N ASP A 144 -6.90 -29.46 -16.69
CA ASP A 144 -7.57 -28.60 -17.66
C ASP A 144 -8.03 -27.27 -17.05
N ASP A 145 -7.37 -26.82 -15.98
CA ASP A 145 -7.76 -25.57 -15.34
C ASP A 145 -7.43 -24.36 -16.23
N PRO A 146 -8.42 -23.55 -16.65
CA PRO A 146 -8.19 -22.44 -17.54
C PRO A 146 -7.30 -21.37 -16.91
N PHE A 147 -7.30 -21.20 -15.59
CA PHE A 147 -6.52 -20.16 -14.93
C PHE A 147 -5.02 -20.47 -14.92
N TYR A 148 -4.63 -21.75 -14.96
CA TYR A 148 -3.24 -22.18 -15.06
C TYR A 148 -2.76 -22.37 -16.51
N SER A 149 -3.61 -22.13 -17.51
CA SER A 149 -3.24 -22.25 -18.93
C SER A 149 -2.20 -21.22 -19.38
N SER A 150 -2.06 -20.09 -18.68
CA SER A 150 -1.01 -19.11 -18.92
C SER A 150 -0.64 -18.34 -17.65
N GLN A 151 0.60 -17.84 -17.61
CA GLN A 151 1.07 -16.99 -16.50
C GLN A 151 0.29 -15.67 -16.39
N ASP A 152 -0.23 -15.16 -17.51
CA ASP A 152 -1.05 -13.94 -17.56
C ASP A 152 -2.39 -14.10 -16.81
N LEU A 153 -3.03 -15.26 -16.91
CA LEU A 153 -4.33 -15.49 -16.27
C LEU A 153 -4.24 -15.57 -14.74
N ILE A 154 -3.30 -16.35 -14.18
CA ILE A 154 -3.02 -16.34 -12.73
C ILE A 154 -2.75 -14.92 -12.23
N GLN A 155 -2.14 -14.12 -13.08
CA GLN A 155 -1.76 -12.80 -12.71
C GLN A 155 -2.91 -11.79 -12.75
N ARG A 156 -3.77 -11.88 -13.77
CA ARG A 156 -5.03 -11.14 -13.80
C ARG A 156 -5.95 -11.56 -12.65
N LEU A 157 -5.94 -12.84 -12.27
CA LEU A 157 -6.62 -13.30 -11.05
C LEU A 157 -6.08 -12.61 -9.80
N ARG A 158 -4.75 -12.52 -9.63
CA ARG A 158 -4.17 -11.75 -8.52
C ARG A 158 -4.67 -10.31 -8.52
N CYS A 159 -4.71 -9.65 -9.67
CA CYS A 159 -5.21 -8.29 -9.80
C CYS A 159 -6.68 -8.19 -9.38
N ASP A 160 -7.55 -9.11 -9.81
CA ASP A 160 -8.96 -9.13 -9.42
C ASP A 160 -9.14 -9.39 -7.92
N LEU A 161 -8.35 -10.28 -7.31
CA LEU A 161 -8.44 -10.63 -5.89
C LEU A 161 -7.90 -9.55 -4.93
N ILE A 162 -7.19 -8.54 -5.44
CA ILE A 162 -6.73 -7.39 -4.64
C ILE A 162 -7.61 -6.14 -4.84
N LEU A 163 -8.61 -6.19 -5.72
CA LEU A 163 -9.48 -5.02 -5.92
C LEU A 163 -10.29 -4.77 -4.67
N PHE A 164 -10.35 -3.52 -4.22
CA PHE A 164 -10.99 -3.16 -2.95
C PHE A 164 -12.49 -3.50 -2.94
N GLU A 165 -13.20 -3.29 -4.05
CA GLU A 165 -14.63 -3.66 -4.18
C GLU A 165 -14.87 -5.18 -4.33
N ASN A 166 -13.83 -5.98 -4.57
CA ASN A 166 -13.91 -7.39 -4.93
C ASN A 166 -13.38 -8.30 -3.81
N GLN A 167 -13.86 -8.09 -2.59
CA GLN A 167 -13.34 -8.71 -1.38
C GLN A 167 -14.40 -9.50 -0.63
N LEU A 168 -13.96 -10.56 0.05
CA LEU A 168 -14.71 -11.22 1.13
C LEU A 168 -14.08 -10.88 2.49
N PRO A 169 -14.89 -10.85 3.57
CA PRO A 169 -14.35 -10.84 4.92
C PRO A 169 -13.50 -12.10 5.16
N PHE A 170 -12.23 -11.91 5.51
CA PHE A 170 -11.25 -13.00 5.66
C PHE A 170 -11.71 -14.05 6.67
N PHE A 171 -12.39 -13.62 7.75
CA PHE A 171 -12.90 -14.53 8.77
C PHE A 171 -13.92 -15.54 8.24
N VAL A 172 -14.68 -15.20 7.18
CA VAL A 172 -15.62 -16.12 6.53
C VAL A 172 -14.84 -17.19 5.78
N VAL A 173 -13.83 -16.78 5.01
CA VAL A 173 -12.97 -17.70 4.26
C VAL A 173 -12.22 -18.63 5.22
N ASP A 174 -11.69 -18.11 6.32
CA ASP A 174 -11.03 -18.88 7.38
C ASP A 174 -11.96 -19.88 8.09
N GLN A 175 -13.23 -19.52 8.32
CA GLN A 175 -14.23 -20.46 8.85
C GLN A 175 -14.50 -21.61 7.89
N ILE A 176 -14.67 -21.32 6.58
CA ILE A 176 -14.85 -22.35 5.55
C ILE A 176 -13.60 -23.24 5.47
N PHE A 177 -12.41 -22.65 5.48
CA PHE A 177 -11.13 -23.34 5.39
C PHE A 177 -10.95 -24.42 6.47
N ARG A 178 -11.48 -24.20 7.68
CA ARG A 178 -11.42 -25.17 8.79
C ARG A 178 -12.37 -26.37 8.63
N LEU A 179 -13.35 -26.27 7.75
CA LEU A 179 -14.41 -27.29 7.57
C LEU A 179 -14.23 -28.12 6.31
N VAL A 180 -13.68 -27.52 5.25
CA VAL A 180 -13.52 -28.19 3.96
C VAL A 180 -12.51 -29.34 4.03
N PRO A 181 -12.66 -30.40 3.20
CA PRO A 181 -11.82 -31.57 3.29
C PRO A 181 -10.49 -31.31 2.58
N ILE A 182 -9.44 -31.03 3.35
CA ILE A 182 -8.07 -30.91 2.82
C ILE A 182 -7.32 -32.23 3.07
N PRO A 183 -6.65 -32.82 2.07
CA PRO A 183 -6.11 -34.17 2.23
C PRO A 183 -5.06 -34.28 3.34
N LYS A 184 -5.25 -35.23 4.25
CA LYS A 184 -4.46 -35.38 5.50
C LYS A 184 -2.95 -35.63 5.30
N HIS A 185 -2.55 -36.04 4.10
CA HIS A 185 -1.14 -36.26 3.76
C HIS A 185 -0.38 -34.95 3.49
N PHE A 186 -1.08 -33.84 3.32
CA PHE A 186 -0.46 -32.52 3.26
C PHE A 186 -0.34 -31.94 4.67
N ARG A 187 0.85 -31.43 5.00
CA ARG A 187 0.99 -30.46 6.09
C ARG A 187 0.55 -29.10 5.54
N VAL A 188 -0.73 -28.81 5.65
CA VAL A 188 -1.33 -27.59 5.11
C VAL A 188 -1.00 -26.42 6.06
N PRO A 189 -0.38 -25.34 5.57
CA PRO A 189 -0.15 -24.15 6.38
C PRO A 189 -1.46 -23.37 6.58
N SER A 190 -1.48 -22.36 7.45
CA SER A 190 -2.65 -21.50 7.63
C SER A 190 -3.10 -20.82 6.33
N LEU A 191 -4.37 -20.43 6.27
CA LEU A 191 -4.93 -19.67 5.14
C LEU A 191 -4.14 -18.37 4.88
N PHE A 192 -3.60 -17.74 5.92
CA PHE A 192 -2.76 -16.55 5.80
C PHE A 192 -1.48 -16.86 5.02
N VAL A 193 -0.77 -17.92 5.36
CA VAL A 193 0.45 -18.34 4.64
C VAL A 193 0.15 -18.71 3.19
N LEU A 194 -0.95 -19.45 2.94
CA LEU A 194 -1.40 -19.78 1.59
C LEU A 194 -1.67 -18.52 0.74
N ALA A 195 -2.35 -17.53 1.32
CA ALA A 195 -2.62 -16.25 0.67
C ALA A 195 -1.33 -15.46 0.40
N SER A 196 -0.44 -15.34 1.40
CA SER A 196 0.85 -14.65 1.26
C SER A 196 1.72 -15.27 0.16
N ARG A 197 1.72 -16.61 0.07
CA ARG A 197 2.38 -17.34 -1.01
C ARG A 197 1.75 -17.05 -2.37
N PHE A 198 0.43 -17.04 -2.46
CA PHE A 198 -0.26 -16.69 -3.70
C PHE A 198 0.09 -15.26 -4.16
N PHE A 199 0.21 -14.31 -3.23
CA PHE A 199 0.50 -12.89 -3.50
C PHE A 199 1.97 -12.50 -3.38
N GLU A 200 2.91 -13.45 -3.35
CA GLU A 200 4.34 -13.17 -3.09
C GLU A 200 4.98 -12.10 -4.00
N LYS A 201 4.44 -11.91 -5.22
CA LYS A 201 4.92 -10.89 -6.18
C LYS A 201 4.40 -9.47 -5.90
N LEU A 202 3.45 -9.33 -4.99
CA LEU A 202 2.82 -8.08 -4.59
C LEU A 202 3.25 -7.64 -3.19
N ILE A 203 3.84 -8.56 -2.42
CA ILE A 203 4.28 -8.34 -1.05
C ILE A 203 5.78 -7.98 -1.07
N PRO A 204 6.19 -6.92 -0.36
CA PRO A 204 7.60 -6.58 -0.20
C PRO A 204 8.31 -7.57 0.74
N GLY A 205 9.62 -7.77 0.54
CA GLY A 205 10.46 -8.59 1.43
C GLY A 205 10.92 -9.93 0.82
N ASP A 206 11.56 -10.77 1.64
CA ASP A 206 12.03 -12.10 1.22
C ASP A 206 10.89 -13.12 1.25
N ARG A 207 10.74 -13.84 0.14
CA ARG A 207 9.71 -14.87 -0.04
C ARG A 207 9.93 -16.08 0.85
N ALA A 208 11.15 -16.31 1.35
CA ALA A 208 11.44 -17.42 2.25
C ALA A 208 10.79 -17.26 3.64
N GLU A 209 10.40 -16.04 4.02
CA GLU A 209 9.89 -15.74 5.36
C GLU A 209 8.41 -16.14 5.55
N PHE A 210 7.66 -16.35 4.48
CA PHE A 210 6.22 -16.67 4.56
C PHE A 210 5.93 -18.02 5.23
N ASP A 211 6.79 -19.04 5.07
CA ASP A 211 6.54 -20.38 5.62
C ASP A 211 6.83 -20.48 7.12
N ASN A 212 7.54 -19.50 7.70
CA ASN A 212 7.97 -19.53 9.10
C ASN A 212 6.98 -18.84 10.06
N ASN A 213 5.97 -18.13 9.53
CA ASN A 213 5.07 -17.25 10.29
C ASN A 213 3.67 -17.85 10.56
N ASP A 214 3.56 -19.18 10.66
CA ASP A 214 2.26 -19.86 10.83
C ASP A 214 1.56 -19.53 12.18
N GLU A 215 2.28 -18.97 13.15
CA GLU A 215 1.74 -18.56 14.46
C GLU A 215 1.10 -17.15 14.48
N PHE A 216 1.39 -16.30 13.49
CA PHE A 216 0.92 -14.91 13.47
C PHE A 216 -0.05 -14.71 12.32
N ALA A 217 -1.34 -14.93 12.57
CA ALA A 217 -2.40 -14.32 11.77
C ALA A 217 -2.79 -12.99 12.45
N PRO A 218 -2.16 -11.85 12.07
CA PRO A 218 -2.64 -10.54 12.49
C PRO A 218 -4.13 -10.40 12.12
N ARG A 219 -4.86 -9.51 12.81
CA ARG A 219 -6.29 -9.24 12.55
C ARG A 219 -6.48 -8.78 11.10
N THR A 220 -6.62 -9.75 10.20
CA THR A 220 -6.75 -9.57 8.76
C THR A 220 -8.22 -9.49 8.43
N TYR A 221 -8.61 -8.40 7.76
CA TYR A 221 -10.02 -8.15 7.47
C TYR A 221 -10.45 -8.71 6.12
N HIS A 222 -9.59 -8.65 5.11
CA HIS A 222 -9.77 -9.20 3.77
C HIS A 222 -8.41 -9.32 3.06
N LEU A 223 -8.36 -9.86 1.83
CA LEU A 223 -7.10 -10.16 1.13
C LEU A 223 -6.26 -8.92 0.80
N LEU A 224 -6.89 -7.81 0.40
CA LEU A 224 -6.16 -6.55 0.18
C LEU A 224 -5.54 -6.00 1.48
N ASP A 225 -6.23 -6.13 2.62
CA ASP A 225 -5.69 -5.72 3.92
C ASP A 225 -4.51 -6.62 4.35
N LEU A 226 -4.56 -7.93 4.07
CA LEU A 226 -3.42 -8.83 4.25
C LEU A 226 -2.16 -8.27 3.57
N ILE A 227 -2.27 -7.88 2.30
CA ILE A 227 -1.14 -7.31 1.57
C ILE A 227 -0.71 -5.97 2.19
N ARG A 228 -1.67 -5.10 2.55
CA ARG A 228 -1.37 -3.81 3.18
C ARG A 228 -0.50 -3.95 4.42
N GLN A 229 -0.75 -4.96 5.27
CA GLN A 229 -0.03 -5.13 6.51
C GLN A 229 1.49 -5.29 6.29
N HIS A 230 1.92 -5.88 5.17
CA HIS A 230 3.33 -5.96 4.78
C HIS A 230 3.94 -4.61 4.35
N TYR A 231 3.10 -3.63 4.02
CA TYR A 231 3.54 -2.26 3.71
C TYR A 231 3.56 -1.35 4.93
N LEU A 232 2.96 -1.72 6.06
CA LEU A 232 2.93 -0.87 7.24
C LEU A 232 4.28 -0.85 7.96
N PRO A 233 4.68 0.26 8.58
CA PRO A 233 5.95 0.33 9.31
C PRO A 233 5.86 -0.48 10.61
N THR A 234 6.90 -1.27 10.90
CA THR A 234 7.02 -2.04 12.16
C THR A 234 7.24 -1.15 13.38
N ILE A 235 7.76 0.08 13.18
CA ILE A 235 8.05 1.06 14.23
C ILE A 235 7.30 2.36 13.90
N VAL A 236 6.33 2.74 14.73
CA VAL A 236 5.69 4.05 14.65
C VAL A 236 6.59 5.05 15.37
N GLU A 237 7.41 5.80 14.64
CA GLU A 237 8.16 6.91 15.24
C GLU A 237 7.20 8.05 15.61
N ALA A 238 6.93 8.21 16.90
CA ALA A 238 6.28 9.39 17.43
C ALA A 238 7.27 10.55 17.53
N LYS A 239 7.33 11.40 16.50
CA LYS A 239 7.84 12.76 16.64
C LYS A 239 6.95 13.76 15.92
N VAL A 240 6.07 14.38 16.70
CA VAL A 240 5.36 15.60 16.32
C VAL A 240 6.30 16.77 16.60
N LEU A 241 6.71 17.50 15.57
CA LEU A 241 7.17 18.87 15.71
C LEU A 241 6.12 19.78 15.09
N SER A 242 5.63 20.73 15.87
CA SER A 242 4.58 21.64 15.45
C SER A 242 5.16 22.79 14.64
N SER A 243 4.97 22.82 13.33
CA SER A 243 4.96 24.08 12.58
C SER A 243 3.91 24.06 11.48
N GLY A 244 2.93 24.96 11.59
CA GLY A 244 1.86 25.12 10.60
C GLY A 244 2.43 25.61 9.28
N GLY A 245 2.40 24.75 8.27
CA GLY A 245 2.82 25.04 6.91
C GLY A 245 2.83 23.75 6.10
N GLU A 246 2.27 23.79 4.89
CA GLU A 246 2.30 22.66 3.96
C GLU A 246 3.76 22.36 3.60
N ALA A 247 4.35 21.35 4.25
CA ALA A 247 5.73 20.95 4.03
C ALA A 247 5.88 20.35 2.62
N LYS A 248 6.43 21.14 1.68
CA LYS A 248 6.66 20.73 0.29
C LYS A 248 7.98 19.99 0.19
N VAL A 249 7.92 18.69 -0.08
CA VAL A 249 9.11 17.87 -0.39
C VAL A 249 9.51 18.08 -1.86
N PRO A 250 10.73 18.57 -2.16
CA PRO A 250 11.24 18.65 -3.52
C PRO A 250 11.44 17.28 -4.18
N GLN A 251 11.60 17.27 -5.50
CA GLN A 251 11.95 16.04 -6.24
C GLN A 251 13.36 15.53 -5.86
N ALA A 252 13.63 14.24 -6.07
CA ALA A 252 14.84 13.57 -5.59
C ALA A 252 16.15 14.24 -6.04
N THR A 253 16.22 14.68 -7.31
CA THR A 253 17.40 15.38 -7.83
C THR A 253 17.62 16.76 -7.21
N GLN A 254 16.55 17.47 -6.85
CA GLN A 254 16.65 18.76 -6.18
C GLN A 254 17.16 18.60 -4.75
N LEU A 255 16.68 17.57 -4.03
CA LEU A 255 17.20 17.21 -2.70
C LEU A 255 18.70 16.94 -2.76
N SER A 256 19.15 16.15 -3.73
CA SER A 256 20.58 15.89 -3.95
C SER A 256 21.37 17.17 -4.29
N ALA A 257 20.79 18.06 -5.09
CA ALA A 257 21.42 19.33 -5.49
C ALA A 257 21.58 20.35 -4.34
N ILE A 258 20.85 20.19 -3.24
CA ILE A 258 20.99 20.99 -2.00
C ILE A 258 21.79 20.25 -0.91
N GLY A 259 22.42 19.12 -1.24
CA GLY A 259 23.31 18.39 -0.34
C GLY A 259 22.62 17.38 0.60
N ILE A 260 21.33 17.07 0.37
CA ILE A 260 20.68 15.94 1.03
C ILE A 260 21.07 14.65 0.29
N ARG A 261 21.59 13.67 1.03
CA ARG A 261 21.92 12.36 0.49
C ARG A 261 20.67 11.50 0.48
N VAL A 262 20.25 11.07 -0.71
CA VAL A 262 19.17 10.10 -0.87
C VAL A 262 19.81 8.71 -0.92
N GLU A 263 19.46 7.85 0.04
CA GLU A 263 20.10 6.55 0.27
C GLU A 263 19.02 5.47 0.50
N ARG A 264 19.36 4.22 0.18
CA ARG A 264 18.50 3.07 0.44
C ARG A 264 18.47 2.77 1.94
N ALA A 265 17.27 2.61 2.50
CA ALA A 265 17.08 2.12 3.85
C ALA A 265 17.11 0.59 3.90
N ILE A 266 17.62 0.03 5.00
CA ILE A 266 17.43 -1.38 5.35
C ILE A 266 16.17 -1.44 6.20
N SER A 267 15.04 -1.82 5.60
CA SER A 267 13.77 -2.00 6.29
C SER A 267 12.93 -3.05 5.58
N GLU A 268 12.19 -3.84 6.37
CA GLU A 268 11.22 -4.82 5.87
C GLU A 268 9.97 -4.13 5.26
N SER A 269 9.68 -2.90 5.69
CA SER A 269 8.51 -2.14 5.24
C SER A 269 8.90 -1.06 4.23
N PRO A 270 8.31 -1.06 3.01
CA PRO A 270 8.58 -0.03 2.00
C PRO A 270 8.21 1.40 2.40
N THR A 271 7.29 1.56 3.36
CA THR A 271 6.75 2.87 3.73
C THR A 271 7.59 3.59 4.80
N ASN A 272 8.60 2.93 5.35
CA ASN A 272 9.44 3.46 6.43
C ASN A 272 10.49 4.46 5.92
N ILE A 273 10.03 5.67 5.55
CA ILE A 273 10.88 6.77 5.07
C ILE A 273 11.34 7.62 6.26
N SER A 274 12.64 7.78 6.42
CA SER A 274 13.25 8.56 7.51
C SER A 274 14.16 9.67 6.99
N PHE A 275 14.30 10.74 7.77
CA PHE A 275 15.26 11.79 7.48
C PHE A 275 16.11 12.14 8.71
N PHE A 276 17.41 11.90 8.62
CA PHE A 276 18.35 12.16 9.71
C PHE A 276 19.72 12.61 9.20
N LYS A 277 20.33 13.62 9.83
CA LYS A 277 21.69 14.13 9.49
C LYS A 277 21.91 14.37 7.98
N ARG A 278 20.91 14.95 7.29
CA ARG A 278 20.89 15.21 5.84
C ARG A 278 20.87 13.95 4.98
N LYS A 279 20.46 12.82 5.53
CA LYS A 279 20.17 11.60 4.79
C LYS A 279 18.67 11.40 4.74
N LEU A 280 18.12 11.27 3.54
CA LEU A 280 16.77 10.77 3.31
C LEU A 280 16.90 9.30 2.97
N GLU A 281 16.51 8.44 3.91
CA GLU A 281 16.57 7.00 3.74
C GLU A 281 15.21 6.48 3.28
N ILE A 282 15.21 5.78 2.15
CA ILE A 282 13.99 5.25 1.53
C ILE A 282 14.21 3.75 1.30
N PRO A 283 13.32 2.87 1.80
CA PRO A 283 13.42 1.45 1.50
C PRO A 283 13.27 1.16 0.00
N SER A 284 13.78 0.00 -0.42
CA SER A 284 13.65 -0.45 -1.82
C SER A 284 12.18 -0.76 -2.15
N LEU A 285 11.73 -0.30 -3.31
CA LEU A 285 10.45 -0.65 -3.91
C LEU A 285 10.69 -1.37 -5.24
N GLU A 286 10.18 -2.60 -5.35
CA GLU A 286 10.10 -3.29 -6.63
C GLU A 286 8.86 -2.82 -7.40
N ILE A 287 9.09 -2.23 -8.58
CA ILE A 287 8.04 -1.85 -9.53
C ILE A 287 7.91 -2.96 -10.56
N ASN A 288 6.71 -3.53 -10.63
CA ASN A 288 6.29 -4.47 -11.64
C ASN A 288 4.95 -4.02 -12.24
N VAL A 289 4.46 -4.77 -13.23
CA VAL A 289 3.27 -4.37 -14.00
C VAL A 289 1.96 -4.37 -13.18
N TYR A 290 1.98 -4.84 -11.93
CA TYR A 290 0.82 -4.88 -11.01
C TYR A 290 0.90 -3.84 -9.90
N THR A 291 2.07 -3.21 -9.71
CA THR A 291 2.29 -2.21 -8.66
C THR A 291 1.24 -1.10 -8.76
N GLU A 292 0.81 -0.71 -9.96
CA GLU A 292 -0.24 0.30 -10.14
C GLU A 292 -1.62 -0.17 -9.67
N PHE A 293 -2.04 -1.39 -9.99
CA PHE A 293 -3.28 -1.98 -9.48
C PHE A 293 -3.29 -1.99 -7.95
N LEU A 294 -2.22 -2.50 -7.35
CA LEU A 294 -2.11 -2.60 -5.90
C LEU A 294 -2.13 -1.21 -5.25
N PHE A 295 -1.32 -0.28 -5.73
CA PHE A 295 -1.20 1.05 -5.12
C PHE A 295 -2.52 1.81 -5.16
N ARG A 296 -3.24 1.75 -6.28
CA ARG A 296 -4.55 2.37 -6.44
C ARG A 296 -5.59 1.81 -5.46
N ASN A 297 -5.62 0.49 -5.29
CA ASN A 297 -6.58 -0.16 -4.42
C ASN A 297 -6.23 0.00 -2.93
N LEU A 298 -4.96 -0.02 -2.56
CA LEU A 298 -4.51 0.29 -1.20
C LEU A 298 -4.84 1.74 -0.81
N VAL A 299 -4.60 2.70 -1.71
CA VAL A 299 -4.97 4.10 -1.49
C VAL A 299 -6.49 4.25 -1.37
N ALA A 300 -7.26 3.61 -2.26
CA ALA A 300 -8.72 3.66 -2.18
C ALA A 300 -9.25 3.08 -0.87
N MET A 301 -8.71 1.93 -0.44
CA MET A 301 -9.06 1.32 0.85
C MET A 301 -8.75 2.26 2.02
N GLU A 302 -7.53 2.81 2.07
CA GLU A 302 -7.18 3.74 3.14
C GLU A 302 -8.09 4.96 3.11
N ILE A 303 -8.35 5.60 1.97
CA ILE A 303 -9.20 6.80 1.89
C ILE A 303 -10.64 6.52 2.32
N CYS A 304 -11.23 5.43 1.82
CA CYS A 304 -12.66 5.14 2.01
C CYS A 304 -13.00 4.73 3.44
N ASP A 305 -12.07 4.15 4.18
CA ASP A 305 -12.27 3.80 5.58
C ASP A 305 -11.78 4.93 6.52
N PRO A 306 -12.69 5.61 7.25
CA PRO A 306 -12.31 6.64 8.20
C PRO A 306 -11.45 6.14 9.37
N HIS A 307 -11.53 4.85 9.68
CA HIS A 307 -10.79 4.24 10.79
C HIS A 307 -9.43 3.67 10.36
N CYS A 308 -9.17 3.59 9.06
CA CYS A 308 -7.90 3.12 8.52
C CYS A 308 -6.84 4.21 8.59
N THR A 309 -5.65 3.86 9.09
CA THR A 309 -4.47 4.74 9.07
C THR A 309 -4.06 5.02 7.62
N LYS A 310 -3.60 6.24 7.31
CA LYS A 310 -3.28 6.65 5.93
C LYS A 310 -1.78 6.51 5.61
N HIS A 311 -1.12 5.49 6.20
CA HIS A 311 0.33 5.30 6.10
C HIS A 311 0.77 5.06 4.66
N PHE A 312 0.09 4.17 3.95
CA PHE A 312 0.43 3.84 2.58
C PHE A 312 0.14 5.02 1.63
N THR A 313 -0.95 5.73 1.85
CA THR A 313 -1.33 6.92 1.08
C THR A 313 -0.31 8.04 1.29
N SER A 314 0.17 8.23 2.52
CA SER A 314 1.26 9.17 2.83
C SER A 314 2.53 8.82 2.06
N TYR A 315 2.90 7.53 2.01
CA TYR A 315 4.02 7.04 1.22
C TYR A 315 3.85 7.34 -0.29
N VAL A 316 2.67 7.05 -0.86
CA VAL A 316 2.38 7.34 -2.27
C VAL A 316 2.53 8.84 -2.58
N VAL A 317 2.04 9.72 -1.69
CA VAL A 317 2.20 11.18 -1.85
C VAL A 317 3.68 11.58 -1.85
N ILE A 318 4.50 11.02 -0.96
CA ILE A 318 5.95 11.28 -0.93
C ILE A 318 6.62 10.81 -2.22
N MET A 319 6.38 9.56 -2.63
CA MET A 319 7.00 9.00 -3.83
C MET A 319 6.60 9.79 -5.08
N LYS A 320 5.34 10.23 -5.18
CA LYS A 320 4.86 11.11 -6.25
C LYS A 320 5.57 12.47 -6.28
N ARG A 321 5.92 13.02 -5.12
CA ARG A 321 6.71 14.27 -5.01
C ARG A 321 8.17 14.07 -5.38
N LEU A 322 8.76 12.94 -5.01
CA LEU A 322 10.15 12.59 -5.30
C LEU A 322 10.39 12.27 -6.79
N VAL A 323 9.43 11.58 -7.44
CA VAL A 323 9.56 11.03 -8.80
C VAL A 323 8.83 11.89 -9.83
N ARG A 324 9.44 13.03 -10.21
CA ARG A 324 8.84 13.98 -11.18
C ARG A 324 9.45 13.94 -12.57
N SER A 325 10.67 13.43 -12.69
CA SER A 325 11.40 13.40 -13.96
C SER A 325 12.19 12.10 -14.12
N ARG A 326 12.61 11.84 -15.36
CA ARG A 326 13.49 10.71 -15.69
C ARG A 326 14.82 10.75 -14.93
N ARG A 327 15.30 11.96 -14.59
CA ARG A 327 16.53 12.12 -13.78
C ARG A 327 16.31 11.68 -12.34
N ASP A 328 15.13 11.91 -11.79
CA ASP A 328 14.78 11.43 -10.44
C ASP A 328 14.71 9.91 -10.41
N VAL A 329 14.08 9.29 -11.42
CA VAL A 329 14.04 7.82 -11.55
C VAL A 329 15.45 7.23 -11.66
N ARG A 330 16.34 7.83 -12.49
CA ARG A 330 17.74 7.39 -12.57
C ARG A 330 18.47 7.45 -11.25
N LEU A 331 18.37 8.58 -10.55
CA LEU A 331 18.98 8.75 -9.24
C LEU A 331 18.50 7.67 -8.26
N LEU A 332 17.19 7.39 -8.21
CA LEU A 332 16.64 6.38 -7.31
C LEU A 332 16.99 4.95 -7.72
N HIS A 333 17.14 4.66 -9.02
CA HIS A 333 17.68 3.39 -9.51
C HIS A 333 19.15 3.20 -9.16
N GLU A 334 19.99 4.23 -9.34
CA GLU A 334 21.41 4.21 -8.96
C GLU A 334 21.59 3.97 -7.45
N LYS A 335 20.59 4.34 -6.65
CA LYS A 335 20.56 4.12 -5.20
C LYS A 335 19.84 2.83 -4.79
N GLU A 336 19.37 2.02 -5.74
CA GLU A 336 18.60 0.80 -5.48
C GLU A 336 17.32 1.04 -4.65
N ILE A 337 16.78 2.26 -4.69
CA ILE A 337 15.52 2.60 -4.02
C ILE A 337 14.34 2.20 -4.89
N LEU A 338 14.46 2.44 -6.20
CA LEU A 338 13.54 1.87 -7.18
C LEU A 338 14.24 0.69 -7.85
N VAL A 339 13.62 -0.46 -7.79
CA VAL A 339 14.06 -1.68 -8.48
C VAL A 339 12.97 -2.04 -9.45
N GLY A 340 13.30 -2.34 -10.70
CA GLY A 340 12.29 -2.66 -11.70
C GLY A 340 12.87 -3.44 -12.85
N VAL A 341 12.17 -4.50 -13.24
CA VAL A 341 12.54 -5.29 -14.41
C VAL A 341 12.03 -4.54 -15.65
N HIS A 342 12.93 -3.84 -16.34
CA HIS A 342 12.80 -3.42 -17.74
C HIS A 342 11.80 -2.30 -18.05
N GLU A 343 11.28 -1.59 -17.05
CA GLU A 343 10.47 -0.40 -17.31
C GLU A 343 11.32 0.81 -17.70
N LYS A 344 10.95 1.48 -18.80
CA LYS A 344 11.59 2.74 -19.18
C LYS A 344 11.31 3.80 -18.10
N GLU A 345 12.32 4.57 -17.72
CA GLU A 345 12.21 5.65 -16.71
C GLU A 345 10.97 6.54 -16.90
N GLY A 346 10.61 6.85 -18.16
CA GLY A 346 9.42 7.65 -18.47
C GLY A 346 8.09 7.00 -18.07
N LYS A 347 7.98 5.66 -18.14
CA LYS A 347 6.80 4.92 -17.68
C LYS A 347 6.67 5.00 -16.16
N ILE A 348 7.77 4.86 -15.42
CA ILE A 348 7.78 4.97 -13.96
C ILE A 348 7.37 6.38 -13.51
N VAL A 349 7.87 7.43 -14.17
CA VAL A 349 7.39 8.80 -13.90
C VAL A 349 5.89 8.89 -14.14
N HIS A 350 5.41 8.43 -15.29
CA HIS A 350 4.00 8.49 -15.66
C HIS A 350 3.11 7.72 -14.67
N PHE A 351 3.55 6.53 -14.24
CA PHE A 351 2.91 5.73 -13.20
C PHE A 351 2.70 6.55 -11.91
N PHE A 352 3.76 7.05 -11.28
CA PHE A 352 3.63 7.82 -10.04
C PHE A 352 2.82 9.10 -10.22
N GLN A 353 2.95 9.78 -11.36
CA GLN A 353 2.21 11.01 -11.62
C GLN A 353 0.71 10.77 -11.89
N ARG A 354 0.31 9.58 -12.37
CA ARG A 354 -1.08 9.17 -12.58
C ARG A 354 -1.78 8.57 -11.35
N LEU A 355 -1.03 8.20 -10.32
CA LEU A 355 -1.63 7.82 -9.04
C LEU A 355 -2.50 8.97 -8.51
N VAL A 356 -3.58 8.63 -7.81
CA VAL A 356 -4.57 9.58 -7.31
C VAL A 356 -3.90 10.73 -6.55
N ASN A 357 -4.33 11.97 -6.83
CA ASN A 357 -4.00 13.11 -5.99
C ASN A 357 -4.87 13.08 -4.74
N VAL A 358 -4.26 12.89 -3.58
CA VAL A 358 -4.98 12.80 -2.31
C VAL A 358 -4.59 14.00 -1.44
N ASP A 359 -5.58 14.82 -1.12
CA ASP A 359 -5.42 15.89 -0.14
C ASP A 359 -5.62 15.29 1.26
N LEU A 360 -4.52 14.83 1.85
CA LEU A 360 -4.52 14.33 3.22
C LEU A 360 -4.56 15.50 4.21
N ASN A 361 -5.42 15.41 5.21
CA ASN A 361 -5.38 16.33 6.35
C ASN A 361 -4.04 16.20 7.08
N GLU A 362 -3.58 17.28 7.71
CA GLU A 362 -2.30 17.29 8.43
C GLU A 362 -2.16 16.22 9.52
N LYS A 363 -3.28 15.78 10.12
CA LYS A 363 -3.28 14.75 11.18
C LYS A 363 -3.11 13.34 10.63
N ASP A 364 -3.48 13.12 9.38
CA ASP A 364 -3.49 11.80 8.74
C ASP A 364 -2.21 11.55 7.92
N PHE A 365 -1.38 12.59 7.71
CA PHE A 365 -0.16 12.49 6.93
C PHE A 365 1.02 11.99 7.78
N HIS A 366 1.29 10.68 7.72
CA HIS A 366 2.30 10.03 8.55
C HIS A 366 3.74 10.43 8.21
N CYS A 367 4.00 10.91 6.99
CA CYS A 367 5.32 11.41 6.60
C CYS A 367 5.55 12.90 6.95
N LYS A 368 4.63 13.53 7.71
CA LYS A 368 4.69 14.96 8.06
C LYS A 368 6.01 15.34 8.73
N GLY A 369 6.40 14.63 9.79
CA GLY A 369 7.63 14.94 10.54
C GLY A 369 8.88 14.91 9.64
N THR A 370 8.99 13.90 8.78
CA THR A 370 10.06 13.81 7.78
C THR A 370 10.05 15.02 6.82
N CYS A 371 8.87 15.44 6.34
CA CYS A 371 8.75 16.61 5.47
C CYS A 371 9.12 17.92 6.16
N GLU A 372 8.73 18.08 7.42
CA GLU A 372 9.04 19.25 8.23
C GLU A 372 10.54 19.37 8.47
N LEU A 373 11.23 18.26 8.80
CA LEU A 373 12.68 18.25 8.96
C LEU A 373 13.42 18.61 7.66
N ILE A 374 12.93 18.13 6.52
CA ILE A 374 13.48 18.51 5.20
C ILE A 374 13.25 20.01 4.96
N SER A 375 12.04 20.50 5.21
CA SER A 375 11.68 21.91 5.01
C SER A 375 12.49 22.85 5.91
N GLU A 376 12.72 22.44 7.17
CA GLU A 376 13.56 23.17 8.11
C GLU A 376 15.02 23.23 7.64
N TYR A 377 15.55 22.12 7.14
CA TYR A 377 16.88 22.10 6.54
C TYR A 377 17.01 23.07 5.36
N GLN A 378 16.00 23.12 4.49
CA GLN A 378 15.96 24.06 3.36
C GLN A 378 15.96 25.52 3.83
N LYS A 379 15.11 25.87 4.81
CA LYS A 379 15.06 27.23 5.39
C LYS A 379 16.39 27.64 6.01
N ARG A 380 17.06 26.73 6.74
CA ARG A 380 18.38 26.98 7.32
C ARG A 380 19.46 27.17 6.25
N GLY A 381 19.36 26.48 5.11
CA GLY A 381 20.25 26.65 3.96
C GLY A 381 20.02 27.96 3.20
N GLU A 382 18.79 28.46 3.13
CA GLU A 382 18.46 29.75 2.50
C GLU A 382 18.94 30.96 3.33
N GLY A 383 19.00 30.83 4.66
CA GLY A 383 19.58 31.84 5.55
C GLY A 383 21.11 31.90 5.58
N GLY A 384 21.79 30.92 4.97
CA GLY A 384 23.25 30.79 4.96
C GLY A 384 23.80 30.74 3.53
N VAL A 385 24.01 31.92 2.93
CA VAL A 385 24.82 32.21 1.72
C VAL A 385 24.98 31.03 0.74
N CYS A 386 24.27 31.13 -0.38
CA CYS A 386 24.41 30.27 -1.55
C CYS A 386 25.88 30.22 -2.06
N TRP A 387 26.62 29.19 -1.66
CA TRP A 387 27.99 28.94 -2.14
C TRP A 387 28.06 28.67 -3.66
N LYS A 388 26.93 28.45 -4.35
CA LYS A 388 26.89 28.35 -5.81
C LYS A 388 27.19 29.70 -6.48
N ASN A 389 26.80 30.83 -5.87
CA ASN A 389 27.12 32.16 -6.40
C ASN A 389 28.59 32.54 -6.14
N VAL A 390 29.17 32.08 -5.04
CA VAL A 390 30.61 32.29 -4.75
C VAL A 390 31.46 31.56 -5.81
N ARG A 391 31.18 30.29 -6.12
CA ARG A 391 31.99 29.56 -7.11
C ARG A 391 31.92 30.15 -8.52
N GLN A 392 30.81 30.78 -8.87
CA GLN A 392 30.61 31.40 -10.18
C GLN A 392 31.25 32.79 -10.27
N VAL A 393 31.21 33.60 -9.20
CA VAL A 393 31.89 34.91 -9.15
C VAL A 393 33.42 34.80 -9.18
N TYR A 394 33.97 33.70 -8.64
CA TYR A 394 35.41 33.49 -8.55
C TYR A 394 36.06 32.96 -9.84
N HIS A 395 35.29 32.29 -10.72
CA HIS A 395 35.84 31.76 -11.96
C HIS A 395 35.74 32.70 -13.17
N THR A 396 34.94 33.77 -13.11
CA THR A 396 34.71 34.67 -14.25
C THR A 396 35.17 36.11 -14.07
N SER A 397 35.77 36.49 -12.94
CA SER A 397 36.26 37.86 -12.74
C SER A 397 37.79 37.92 -12.63
N HIS A 398 38.44 38.74 -13.47
CA HIS A 398 39.88 39.02 -13.41
C HIS A 398 40.32 39.55 -12.01
N LEU A 399 39.40 40.19 -11.29
CA LEU A 399 39.61 40.68 -9.92
C LEU A 399 39.75 39.55 -8.88
N GLY A 400 39.06 38.42 -9.07
CA GLY A 400 39.15 37.26 -8.16
C GLY A 400 40.52 36.57 -8.20
N ILE A 401 41.12 36.50 -9.38
CA ILE A 401 42.46 35.92 -9.58
C ILE A 401 43.52 36.83 -8.94
N VAL A 402 43.43 38.15 -9.15
CA VAL A 402 44.34 39.14 -8.54
C VAL A 402 44.25 39.11 -7.01
N GLY A 403 43.04 38.99 -6.46
CA GLY A 403 42.84 38.85 -5.01
C GLY A 403 43.51 37.60 -4.44
N LEU A 404 43.40 36.45 -5.12
CA LEU A 404 44.05 35.21 -4.69
C LEU A 404 45.58 35.33 -4.72
N SER A 405 46.14 35.94 -5.77
CA SER A 405 47.58 36.17 -5.90
C SER A 405 48.13 37.06 -4.79
N LEU A 406 47.41 38.12 -4.40
CA LEU A 406 47.82 39.02 -3.32
C LEU A 406 47.78 38.34 -1.94
N VAL A 407 46.78 37.49 -1.68
CA VAL A 407 46.69 36.72 -0.43
C VAL A 407 47.82 35.70 -0.34
N VAL A 408 48.12 35.00 -1.44
CA VAL A 408 49.26 34.06 -1.49
C VAL A 408 50.58 34.79 -1.29
N LEU A 409 50.79 35.94 -1.92
CA LEU A 409 52.00 36.75 -1.75
C LEU A 409 52.16 37.20 -0.28
N PHE A 410 51.08 37.66 0.35
CA PHE A 410 51.08 38.07 1.75
C PHE A 410 51.45 36.91 2.69
N LEU A 411 50.92 35.71 2.45
CA LEU A 411 51.26 34.51 3.23
C LEU A 411 52.73 34.10 3.05
N VAL A 412 53.28 34.22 1.83
CA VAL A 412 54.72 33.96 1.58
C VAL A 412 55.59 34.97 2.32
N VAL A 413 55.23 36.25 2.32
CA VAL A 413 55.97 37.29 3.05
C VAL A 413 55.93 37.04 4.55
N LEU A 414 54.76 36.71 5.12
CA LEU A 414 54.65 36.37 6.54
C LEU A 414 55.46 35.13 6.91
N PHE A 415 55.43 34.10 6.06
CA PHE A 415 56.19 32.87 6.28
C PHE A 415 57.70 33.13 6.25
N THR A 416 58.19 33.84 5.22
CA THR A 416 59.62 34.19 5.12
C THR A 416 60.07 35.12 6.25
N GLY A 417 59.26 36.10 6.65
CA GLY A 417 59.53 36.96 7.80
C GLY A 417 59.63 36.17 9.10
N GLY A 418 58.69 35.25 9.35
CA GLY A 418 58.74 34.35 10.51
C GLY A 418 59.96 33.45 10.50
N LEU A 419 60.36 32.93 9.33
CA LEU A 419 61.54 32.08 9.17
C LEU A 419 62.84 32.85 9.43
N MET A 420 62.94 34.09 8.95
CA MET A 420 64.11 34.95 9.21
C MET A 420 64.23 35.33 10.68
N VAL A 421 63.11 35.60 11.36
CA VAL A 421 63.09 35.84 12.81
C VAL A 421 63.51 34.59 13.58
N ALA A 422 63.00 33.41 13.20
CA ALA A 422 63.38 32.15 13.83
C ALA A 422 64.88 31.82 13.63
N ILE A 423 65.43 32.07 12.43
CA ILE A 423 66.86 31.89 12.16
C ILE A 423 67.70 32.89 12.98
N TYR A 424 67.27 34.15 13.10
CA TYR A 424 67.96 35.16 13.91
C TYR A 424 68.09 34.71 15.37
N PHE A 425 66.99 34.24 15.99
CA PHE A 425 66.98 33.70 17.36
C PHE A 425 67.75 32.38 17.54
N LEU A 426 68.05 31.65 16.48
CA LEU A 426 68.89 30.45 16.53
C LEU A 426 70.38 30.76 16.31
N SER A 427 70.69 31.95 15.78
CA SER A 427 72.05 32.39 15.43
C SER A 427 72.69 33.34 16.44
N HIS A 428 71.94 33.77 17.45
CA HIS A 428 72.35 34.57 18.62
C HIS A 428 71.77 33.92 19.87
#